data_AF-A0AAJ5Z2I7-F1
#
_entry.id   AF-A0AAJ5Z2I7-F1
#
_cell.length_a   1.000
_cell.length_b   1.000
_cell.length_c   1.000
_cell.angle_alpha   90.00
_cell.angle_beta   90.00
_cell.angle_gamma   90.00
#
_symmetry.space_group_name_H-M   'P 1'
#
loop_
_entity.id
_entity.type
_entity.pdbx_description
1 polymer ?
#
loop_
_entity_poly.entity_id
_entity_poly.type
_entity_poly.pdbx_seq_one_letter_code
_entity_poly.pdbx_strand_id
1 'polypeptide(L)'
;MLDRAFWAAAYYRPLGETLAAWEASVRVSERFSYIMEHWWAVLRDGLQDTSGRPQCLAPYDESDWFVQRLILLYVCHVPYVRQGAPEDAQPFLPLLQKYAAGAADAWMERHTDTSRLAWHSTLQSLLDPQKHSELRQRCPHLWMPGLTLFGYVDVDDVSLYEADAALRCLTQPGPLSVHQNQWLYDYVRTVPAHLAVYFAMRDGGPCRPGHIARVAVLNTRTAYEWMLLSMRVESHVILTLLDVWGDALASMPPARVASVLVRLLDVDEMMQADLSPTRALVRAGWLVQYFCLPKFVSLAATRVEQGSLTESDVTFLCGFAQKLVEDGRLTLRAPTEADVRFTSGSPKQCASTRRGLDLLIKANLETVHILLNMVAVRQSRHTYGAALYRALTEGARRAEAPDESRA
;
A
#
# COMPACT_ATOMS: atom_id res chain seq x y z
N MET A 1 17.01 -20.49 -18.79
CA MET A 1 16.42 -19.19 -18.49
C MET A 1 16.91 -18.81 -17.11
N LEU A 2 17.66 -17.71 -16.97
CA LEU A 2 18.01 -17.20 -15.65
C LEU A 2 16.72 -17.01 -14.86
N ASP A 3 16.74 -17.50 -13.63
CA ASP A 3 15.56 -17.55 -12.80
C ASP A 3 15.19 -16.15 -12.28
N ARG A 4 14.00 -16.11 -11.67
CA ARG A 4 13.46 -14.92 -11.01
C ARG A 4 14.42 -14.33 -9.97
N ALA A 5 15.21 -15.18 -9.31
CA ALA A 5 16.13 -14.78 -8.26
C ALA A 5 17.31 -13.97 -8.81
N PHE A 6 17.89 -14.36 -9.96
CA PHE A 6 18.91 -13.56 -10.63
C PHE A 6 18.42 -12.13 -10.91
N TRP A 7 17.22 -12.01 -11.48
CA TRP A 7 16.67 -10.72 -11.87
C TRP A 7 16.32 -9.84 -10.67
N ALA A 8 15.80 -10.42 -9.60
CA ALA A 8 15.57 -9.69 -8.36
C ALA A 8 16.89 -9.19 -7.74
N ALA A 9 17.91 -10.05 -7.68
CA ALA A 9 19.23 -9.70 -7.18
C ALA A 9 19.87 -8.58 -8.02
N ALA A 10 19.73 -8.65 -9.35
CA ALA A 10 20.24 -7.65 -10.28
C ALA A 10 19.68 -6.25 -10.02
N TYR A 11 18.48 -6.13 -9.46
CA TYR A 11 17.88 -4.85 -9.10
C TYR A 11 18.59 -4.20 -7.90
N TYR A 12 18.98 -4.99 -6.90
CA TYR A 12 19.53 -4.48 -5.65
C TYR A 12 21.05 -4.37 -5.63
N ARG A 13 21.75 -5.21 -6.41
CA ARG A 13 23.22 -5.31 -6.38
C ARG A 13 23.90 -4.36 -7.37
N PRO A 14 25.17 -3.99 -7.14
CA PRO A 14 25.97 -3.24 -8.11
C PRO A 14 26.04 -3.95 -9.47
N LEU A 15 26.01 -3.19 -10.57
CA LEU A 15 26.05 -3.75 -11.93
C LEU A 15 27.24 -4.68 -12.18
N GLY A 16 28.39 -4.40 -11.57
CA GLY A 16 29.58 -5.26 -11.66
C GLY A 16 29.40 -6.63 -11.01
N GLU A 17 28.69 -6.68 -9.90
CA GLU A 17 28.36 -7.95 -9.23
C GLU A 17 27.32 -8.73 -10.03
N THR A 18 26.33 -8.04 -10.58
CA THR A 18 25.34 -8.62 -11.49
C THR A 18 25.99 -9.25 -12.73
N LEU A 19 26.93 -8.54 -13.35
CA LEU A 19 27.71 -9.06 -14.49
C LEU A 19 28.54 -10.29 -14.07
N ALA A 20 29.27 -10.21 -12.96
CA ALA A 20 30.09 -11.32 -12.47
C ALA A 20 29.25 -12.57 -12.15
N ALA A 21 28.07 -12.39 -11.53
CA ALA A 21 27.14 -13.46 -11.24
C ALA A 21 26.62 -14.14 -12.52
N TRP A 22 26.27 -13.34 -13.54
CA TRP A 22 25.87 -13.87 -14.84
C TRP A 22 27.02 -14.65 -15.51
N GLU A 23 28.22 -14.07 -15.55
CA GLU A 23 29.41 -14.69 -16.12
C GLU A 23 29.80 -16.00 -15.43
N ALA A 24 29.55 -16.12 -14.12
CA ALA A 24 29.74 -17.37 -13.38
C ALA A 24 28.67 -18.42 -13.72
N SER A 25 27.45 -17.99 -14.07
CA SER A 25 26.33 -18.87 -14.40
C SER A 25 26.35 -19.42 -15.84
N VAL A 26 27.03 -18.72 -16.76
CA VAL A 26 27.08 -19.08 -18.19
C VAL A 26 28.52 -19.26 -18.65
N ARG A 27 28.82 -20.41 -19.27
CA ARG A 27 30.14 -20.73 -19.81
C ARG A 27 30.58 -19.68 -20.83
N VAL A 28 31.86 -19.31 -20.81
CA VAL A 28 32.44 -18.26 -21.68
C VAL A 28 32.08 -18.45 -23.16
N SER A 29 32.15 -19.70 -23.67
CA SER A 29 31.85 -20.03 -25.06
C SER A 29 30.37 -19.89 -25.45
N GLU A 30 29.46 -19.88 -24.47
CA GLU A 30 28.01 -19.86 -24.67
C GLU A 30 27.40 -18.47 -24.40
N ARG A 31 28.15 -17.55 -23.78
CA ARG A 31 27.67 -16.24 -23.34
C ARG A 31 27.03 -15.42 -24.46
N PHE A 32 27.68 -15.34 -25.62
CA PHE A 32 27.15 -14.58 -26.76
C PHE A 32 25.84 -15.19 -27.28
N SER A 33 25.83 -16.50 -27.54
CA SER A 33 24.64 -17.22 -28.00
C SER A 33 23.50 -17.10 -27.00
N TYR A 34 23.78 -17.20 -25.70
CA TYR A 34 22.80 -17.02 -24.64
C TYR A 34 22.12 -15.64 -24.71
N ILE A 35 22.90 -14.57 -24.87
CA ILE A 35 22.34 -13.21 -25.04
C ILE A 35 21.43 -13.18 -26.28
N MET A 36 21.90 -13.72 -27.40
CA MET A 36 21.16 -13.72 -28.66
C MET A 36 19.85 -14.50 -28.58
N GLU A 37 19.82 -15.61 -27.86
CA GLU A 37 18.65 -16.49 -27.73
C GLU A 37 17.64 -15.98 -26.69
N HIS A 38 18.10 -15.41 -25.57
CA HIS A 38 17.22 -15.13 -24.43
C HIS A 38 16.95 -13.65 -24.19
N TRP A 39 17.89 -12.76 -24.53
CA TRP A 39 17.82 -11.35 -24.15
C TRP A 39 17.71 -10.40 -25.33
N TRP A 40 18.09 -10.84 -26.52
CA TRP A 40 18.06 -10.00 -27.72
C TRP A 40 16.67 -9.47 -28.05
N ALA A 41 15.62 -10.28 -27.87
CA ALA A 41 14.24 -9.83 -28.08
C ALA A 41 13.88 -8.68 -27.13
N VAL A 42 14.21 -8.81 -25.84
CA VAL A 42 13.96 -7.80 -24.80
C VAL A 42 14.81 -6.53 -25.03
N LEU A 43 16.04 -6.69 -25.51
CA LEU A 43 16.94 -5.59 -25.85
C LEU A 43 16.51 -4.82 -27.10
N ARG A 44 15.86 -5.47 -28.06
CA ARG A 44 15.32 -4.83 -29.27
C ARG A 44 13.94 -4.22 -29.06
N ASP A 45 13.24 -4.67 -28.04
CA ASP A 45 11.93 -4.18 -27.66
C ASP A 45 12.01 -2.70 -27.24
N GLY A 46 11.12 -1.87 -27.80
CA GLY A 46 11.19 -0.41 -27.68
C GLY A 46 12.02 0.31 -28.74
N LEU A 47 12.76 -0.39 -29.62
CA LEU A 47 13.45 0.21 -30.79
C LEU A 47 12.65 0.12 -32.09
N GLN A 48 11.52 -0.59 -32.07
CA GLN A 48 10.61 -0.71 -33.20
C GLN A 48 9.46 0.28 -33.00
N ASP A 49 9.00 0.93 -34.08
CA ASP A 49 7.79 1.78 -34.13
C ASP A 49 6.53 0.95 -33.84
N THR A 50 6.41 0.46 -32.61
CA THR A 50 5.30 -0.38 -32.19
C THR A 50 4.68 0.24 -30.95
N SER A 51 3.36 0.42 -31.00
CA SER A 51 2.52 0.87 -29.89
C SER A 51 2.36 -0.16 -28.77
N GLY A 52 3.13 -1.26 -28.82
CA GLY A 52 3.07 -2.39 -27.89
C GLY A 52 3.77 -2.10 -26.57
N ARG A 53 3.30 -2.72 -25.49
CA ARG A 53 3.90 -2.60 -24.15
C ARG A 53 5.31 -3.22 -24.13
N PRO A 54 6.27 -2.64 -23.39
CA PRO A 54 7.60 -3.20 -23.27
C PRO A 54 7.56 -4.60 -22.64
N GLN A 55 8.27 -5.54 -23.25
CA GLN A 55 8.42 -6.90 -22.76
C GLN A 55 9.33 -6.91 -21.51
N CYS A 56 8.83 -7.36 -20.36
CA CYS A 56 9.66 -7.50 -19.16
C CYS A 56 9.86 -8.97 -18.78
N LEU A 57 11.06 -9.32 -18.33
CA LEU A 57 11.34 -10.61 -17.69
C LEU A 57 11.00 -10.52 -16.20
N ALA A 58 10.24 -11.49 -15.69
CA ALA A 58 9.93 -11.58 -14.26
C ALA A 58 11.21 -11.55 -13.40
N PRO A 59 11.21 -10.88 -12.23
CA PRO A 59 10.05 -10.29 -11.56
C PRO A 59 9.68 -8.88 -12.05
N TYR A 60 10.41 -8.30 -13.01
CA TYR A 60 10.20 -6.92 -13.43
C TYR A 60 8.81 -6.68 -14.00
N ASP A 61 8.16 -5.61 -13.54
CA ASP A 61 6.91 -5.13 -14.11
C ASP A 61 7.14 -4.07 -15.22
N GLU A 62 6.05 -3.59 -15.81
CA GLU A 62 6.10 -2.54 -16.84
C GLU A 62 6.67 -1.23 -16.29
N SER A 63 6.54 -0.94 -14.99
CA SER A 63 7.05 0.31 -14.41
C SER A 63 8.58 0.32 -14.32
N ASP A 64 9.20 -0.85 -14.12
CA ASP A 64 10.66 -0.99 -14.01
C ASP A 64 11.32 -1.44 -15.32
N TRP A 65 10.59 -1.38 -16.43
CA TRP A 65 11.05 -1.87 -17.73
C TRP A 65 12.43 -1.31 -18.10
N PHE A 66 12.63 0.00 -17.92
CA PHE A 66 13.86 0.70 -18.28
C PHE A 66 15.06 0.27 -17.42
N VAL A 67 14.83 -0.06 -16.14
CA VAL A 67 15.87 -0.57 -15.23
C VAL A 67 16.41 -1.88 -15.77
N GLN A 68 15.53 -2.80 -16.19
CA GLN A 68 15.92 -4.05 -16.83
C GLN A 68 16.70 -3.80 -18.13
N ARG A 69 16.34 -2.79 -18.94
CA ARG A 69 17.08 -2.47 -20.17
C ARG A 69 18.47 -1.95 -19.86
N LEU A 70 18.64 -1.07 -18.88
CA LEU A 70 19.95 -0.56 -18.49
C LEU A 70 20.87 -1.67 -17.96
N ILE A 71 20.33 -2.59 -17.15
CA ILE A 71 21.07 -3.78 -16.69
C ILE A 71 21.48 -4.64 -17.89
N LEU A 72 20.54 -4.96 -18.79
CA LEU A 72 20.82 -5.77 -19.98
C LEU A 72 21.86 -5.11 -20.89
N LEU A 73 21.74 -3.80 -21.14
CA LEU A 73 22.69 -3.05 -21.94
C LEU A 73 24.09 -3.09 -21.31
N TYR A 74 24.20 -2.90 -19.99
CA TYR A 74 25.48 -3.04 -19.29
C TYR A 74 26.07 -4.45 -19.42
N VAL A 75 25.30 -5.48 -19.03
CA VAL A 75 25.75 -6.88 -19.01
C VAL A 75 26.10 -7.39 -20.40
N CYS A 76 25.37 -6.95 -21.44
CA CYS A 76 25.62 -7.38 -22.80
C CYS A 76 26.71 -6.55 -23.48
N HIS A 77 26.83 -5.25 -23.21
CA HIS A 77 27.78 -4.38 -23.92
C HIS A 77 29.19 -4.47 -23.34
N VAL A 78 29.34 -4.27 -22.03
CA VAL A 78 30.64 -4.06 -21.36
C VAL A 78 31.65 -5.19 -21.61
N PRO A 79 31.27 -6.49 -21.56
CA PRO A 79 32.22 -7.58 -21.82
C PRO A 79 32.83 -7.60 -23.23
N TYR A 80 32.18 -6.93 -24.19
CA TYR A 80 32.58 -6.93 -25.61
C TYR A 80 33.22 -5.61 -26.04
N VAL A 81 33.36 -4.65 -25.12
CA VAL A 81 34.03 -3.38 -25.41
C VAL A 81 35.53 -3.59 -25.43
N ARG A 82 36.16 -3.18 -26.54
CA ARG A 82 37.61 -3.20 -26.70
C ARG A 82 38.06 -1.81 -27.13
N GLN A 83 38.90 -1.17 -26.31
CA GLN A 83 39.45 0.14 -26.64
C GLN A 83 40.21 0.07 -27.96
N GLY A 84 39.88 0.97 -28.89
CA GLY A 84 40.50 1.05 -30.22
C GLY A 84 40.00 0.00 -31.23
N ALA A 85 39.07 -0.90 -30.86
CA ALA A 85 38.43 -1.78 -31.81
C ALA A 85 37.42 -1.00 -32.67
N PRO A 86 37.33 -1.31 -33.98
CA PRO A 86 36.37 -0.65 -34.87
C PRO A 86 34.93 -0.97 -34.45
N GLU A 87 33.99 -0.08 -34.80
CA GLU A 87 32.59 -0.16 -34.34
C GLU A 87 31.89 -1.46 -34.76
N ASP A 88 32.23 -2.01 -35.93
CA ASP A 88 31.71 -3.26 -36.48
C ASP A 88 32.15 -4.50 -35.68
N ALA A 89 33.24 -4.38 -34.91
CA ALA A 89 33.71 -5.43 -33.99
C ALA A 89 33.01 -5.39 -32.62
N GLN A 90 32.11 -4.43 -32.37
CA GLN A 90 31.41 -4.26 -31.11
C GLN A 90 29.90 -4.56 -31.28
N PRO A 91 29.46 -5.80 -31.02
CA PRO A 91 28.15 -6.28 -31.49
C PRO A 91 26.95 -5.54 -30.90
N PHE A 92 27.07 -4.96 -29.70
CA PHE A 92 25.99 -4.26 -29.02
C PHE A 92 26.05 -2.74 -29.14
N LEU A 93 27.14 -2.19 -29.69
CA LEU A 93 27.34 -0.74 -29.82
C LEU A 93 26.24 -0.06 -30.67
N PRO A 94 25.83 -0.61 -31.84
CA PRO A 94 24.77 0.00 -32.65
C PRO A 94 23.42 0.07 -31.93
N LEU A 95 23.12 -0.94 -31.09
CA LEU A 95 21.89 -0.97 -30.30
C LEU A 95 21.91 0.12 -29.22
N LEU A 96 23.03 0.23 -28.51
CA LEU A 96 23.24 1.25 -27.48
C LEU A 96 23.14 2.67 -28.05
N GLN A 97 23.73 2.91 -29.22
CA GLN A 97 23.63 4.19 -29.93
C GLN A 97 22.18 4.56 -30.27
N LYS A 98 21.35 3.59 -30.67
CA LYS A 98 19.91 3.84 -30.93
C LYS A 98 19.16 4.26 -29.67
N TYR A 99 19.40 3.58 -28.55
CA TYR A 99 18.81 3.99 -27.27
C TYR A 99 19.26 5.38 -26.85
N ALA A 100 20.56 5.68 -26.97
CA ALA A 100 21.13 6.98 -26.64
C ALA A 100 20.65 8.11 -27.56
N ALA A 101 20.25 7.79 -28.79
CA ALA A 101 19.64 8.72 -29.75
C ALA A 101 18.13 8.95 -29.51
N GLY A 102 17.56 8.36 -28.46
CA GLY A 102 16.19 8.64 -28.01
C GLY A 102 15.13 7.66 -28.52
N ALA A 103 15.52 6.48 -29.04
CA ALA A 103 14.56 5.51 -29.58
C ALA A 103 13.48 5.04 -28.59
N ALA A 104 13.73 5.18 -27.29
CA ALA A 104 12.81 4.81 -26.21
C ALA A 104 12.22 6.02 -25.46
N ASP A 105 12.47 7.25 -25.90
CA ASP A 105 12.13 8.45 -25.12
C ASP A 105 10.62 8.61 -24.92
N ALA A 106 9.82 8.24 -25.92
CA ALA A 106 8.36 8.24 -25.81
C ALA A 106 7.82 7.32 -24.69
N TRP A 107 8.53 6.23 -24.38
CA TRP A 107 8.21 5.39 -23.22
C TRP A 107 8.71 6.02 -21.92
N MET A 108 9.90 6.62 -21.95
CA MET A 108 10.49 7.29 -20.80
C MET A 108 9.73 8.55 -20.37
N GLU A 109 8.96 9.19 -21.25
CA GLU A 109 8.08 10.32 -20.90
C GLU A 109 7.05 10.00 -19.80
N ARG A 110 6.74 8.72 -19.61
CA ARG A 110 5.82 8.25 -18.55
C ARG A 110 6.48 8.15 -17.18
N HIS A 111 7.80 8.30 -17.12
CA HIS A 111 8.61 8.16 -15.91
C HIS A 111 9.01 9.52 -15.34
N THR A 112 9.44 9.49 -14.08
CA THR A 112 9.88 10.70 -13.37
C THR A 112 11.15 11.31 -13.96
N ASP A 113 11.39 12.59 -13.67
CA ASP A 113 12.64 13.28 -14.04
C ASP A 113 13.88 12.55 -13.53
N THR A 114 13.85 12.02 -12.31
CA THR A 114 14.96 11.24 -11.73
C THR A 114 15.25 10.00 -12.56
N SER A 115 14.22 9.22 -12.92
CA SER A 115 14.37 8.02 -13.75
C SER A 115 14.85 8.36 -15.16
N ARG A 116 14.34 9.44 -15.75
CA ARG A 116 14.78 9.94 -17.06
C ARG A 116 16.25 10.38 -17.01
N LEU A 117 16.68 11.10 -15.98
CA LEU A 117 18.08 11.49 -15.81
C LEU A 117 18.98 10.27 -15.65
N ALA A 118 18.58 9.29 -14.85
CA ALA A 118 19.31 8.03 -14.68
C ALA A 118 19.45 7.28 -16.01
N TRP A 119 18.37 7.20 -16.79
CA TRP A 119 18.35 6.60 -18.13
C TRP A 119 19.39 7.24 -19.06
N HIS A 120 19.28 8.55 -19.30
CA HIS A 120 20.17 9.25 -20.23
C HIS A 120 21.62 9.24 -19.75
N SER A 121 21.87 9.50 -18.47
CA SER A 121 23.24 9.51 -17.93
C SER A 121 23.91 8.13 -17.98
N THR A 122 23.15 7.06 -17.74
CA THR A 122 23.68 5.68 -17.82
C THR A 122 23.98 5.30 -19.26
N LEU A 123 23.11 5.62 -20.22
CA LEU A 123 23.36 5.38 -21.65
C LEU A 123 24.61 6.11 -22.16
N GLN A 124 24.77 7.38 -21.79
CA GLN A 124 25.97 8.16 -22.15
C GLN A 124 27.24 7.60 -21.49
N SER A 125 27.13 7.12 -20.25
CA SER A 125 28.26 6.49 -19.55
C SER A 125 28.61 5.11 -20.12
N LEU A 126 27.63 4.38 -20.68
CA LEU A 126 27.88 3.13 -21.39
C LEU A 126 28.62 3.36 -22.70
N LEU A 127 28.37 4.46 -23.40
CA LEU A 127 29.08 4.82 -24.64
C LEU A 127 30.55 5.24 -24.41
N ASP A 128 30.92 5.56 -23.17
CA ASP A 128 32.26 5.98 -22.80
C ASP A 128 32.98 4.87 -21.99
N PRO A 129 33.93 4.13 -22.59
CA PRO A 129 34.65 3.05 -21.90
C PRO A 129 35.36 3.48 -20.62
N GLN A 130 35.70 4.77 -20.47
CA GLN A 130 36.37 5.27 -19.27
C GLN A 130 35.42 5.31 -18.06
N LYS A 131 34.11 5.40 -18.28
CA LYS A 131 33.09 5.48 -17.23
C LYS A 131 32.51 4.13 -16.81
N HIS A 132 32.93 3.03 -17.44
CA HIS A 132 32.43 1.69 -17.11
C HIS A 132 32.78 1.26 -15.68
N SER A 133 33.91 1.74 -15.15
CA SER A 133 34.33 1.52 -13.76
C SER A 133 33.38 2.18 -12.75
N GLU A 134 32.83 3.36 -13.08
CA GLU A 134 31.85 4.07 -12.26
C GLU A 134 30.50 3.35 -12.31
N LEU A 135 30.06 2.94 -13.49
CA LEU A 135 28.83 2.18 -13.68
C LEU A 135 28.85 0.86 -12.91
N ARG A 136 30.01 0.21 -12.83
CA ARG A 136 30.20 -1.05 -12.09
C ARG A 136 29.68 -0.97 -10.65
N GLN A 137 29.79 0.18 -10.00
CA GLN A 137 29.40 0.40 -8.60
C GLN A 137 27.95 0.87 -8.44
N ARG A 138 27.23 1.17 -9.53
CA ARG A 138 25.84 1.65 -9.46
C ARG A 138 24.89 0.51 -9.14
N CYS A 139 23.98 0.76 -8.20
CA CYS A 139 22.88 -0.15 -7.87
C CYS A 139 21.59 0.28 -8.60
N PRO A 140 20.95 -0.59 -9.40
CA PRO A 140 19.81 -0.23 -10.23
C PRO A 140 18.58 0.31 -9.49
N HIS A 141 18.28 -0.19 -8.29
CA HIS A 141 17.16 0.30 -7.47
C HIS A 141 17.23 1.81 -7.18
N LEU A 142 18.41 2.42 -7.20
CA LEU A 142 18.60 3.85 -6.97
C LEU A 142 18.18 4.72 -8.16
N TRP A 143 17.87 4.13 -9.32
CA TRP A 143 17.35 4.84 -10.49
C TRP A 143 15.82 5.07 -10.41
N MET A 144 15.16 4.42 -9.47
CA MET A 144 13.74 4.58 -9.19
C MET A 144 13.53 5.54 -8.02
N PRO A 145 12.70 6.58 -8.16
CA PRO A 145 12.28 7.36 -7.01
C PRO A 145 11.32 6.54 -6.15
N GLY A 146 11.49 6.60 -4.84
CA GLY A 146 10.60 5.92 -3.91
C GLY A 146 11.31 5.55 -2.61
N LEU A 147 10.54 4.95 -1.71
CA LEU A 147 11.07 4.33 -0.51
C LEU A 147 11.52 2.91 -0.89
N THR A 148 12.80 2.60 -0.72
CA THR A 148 13.32 1.24 -0.91
C THR A 148 13.39 0.53 0.43
N LEU A 149 12.93 -0.71 0.51
CA LEU A 149 12.94 -1.53 1.73
C LEU A 149 14.33 -2.10 2.10
N PHE A 150 15.34 -1.86 1.26
CA PHE A 150 16.68 -2.41 1.42
C PHE A 150 17.30 -1.98 2.76
N GLY A 151 17.66 -2.96 3.59
CA GLY A 151 18.24 -2.75 4.93
C GLY A 151 17.24 -2.75 6.10
N TYR A 152 15.93 -2.70 5.83
CA TYR A 152 14.92 -2.85 6.88
C TYR A 152 14.62 -4.32 7.18
N VAL A 153 14.71 -5.19 6.16
CA VAL A 153 14.23 -6.57 6.22
C VAL A 153 15.31 -7.55 5.79
N ASP A 154 15.46 -8.64 6.54
CA ASP A 154 16.28 -9.78 6.16
C ASP A 154 15.41 -10.83 5.42
N VAL A 155 15.32 -10.69 4.09
CA VAL A 155 14.57 -11.56 3.17
C VAL A 155 15.33 -11.76 1.87
N ASP A 156 14.92 -12.77 1.09
CA ASP A 156 15.46 -12.99 -0.25
C ASP A 156 15.13 -11.84 -1.21
N ASP A 157 15.97 -11.66 -2.23
CA ASP A 157 15.87 -10.56 -3.20
C ASP A 157 14.52 -10.54 -3.93
N VAL A 158 13.88 -11.70 -4.18
CA VAL A 158 12.58 -11.78 -4.86
C VAL A 158 11.48 -11.22 -3.99
N SER A 159 11.40 -11.67 -2.74
CA SER A 159 10.45 -11.16 -1.75
C SER A 159 10.64 -9.66 -1.51
N LEU A 160 11.88 -9.19 -1.47
CA LEU A 160 12.19 -7.77 -1.34
C LEU A 160 11.68 -6.96 -2.55
N TYR A 161 11.90 -7.47 -3.77
CA TYR A 161 11.44 -6.84 -5.00
C TYR A 161 9.91 -6.73 -5.06
N GLU A 162 9.19 -7.82 -4.74
CA GLU A 162 7.73 -7.79 -4.71
C GLU A 162 7.20 -6.81 -3.65
N ALA A 163 7.83 -6.74 -2.47
CA ALA A 163 7.45 -5.79 -1.43
C ALA A 163 7.68 -4.34 -1.86
N ASP A 164 8.79 -4.05 -2.54
CA ASP A 164 9.12 -2.73 -3.07
C ASP A 164 8.16 -2.31 -4.20
N ALA A 165 7.80 -3.23 -5.10
CA ALA A 165 6.79 -3.01 -6.13
C ALA A 165 5.40 -2.74 -5.54
N ALA A 166 5.01 -3.49 -4.49
CA ALA A 166 3.77 -3.24 -3.76
C ALA A 166 3.76 -1.86 -3.10
N LEU A 167 4.88 -1.48 -2.46
CA LEU A 167 5.06 -0.17 -1.83
C LEU A 167 4.94 0.97 -2.84
N ARG A 168 5.56 0.85 -4.02
CA ARG A 168 5.42 1.83 -5.11
C ARG A 168 3.96 1.95 -5.55
N CYS A 169 3.25 0.84 -5.75
CA CYS A 169 1.83 0.89 -6.11
C CYS A 169 0.99 1.62 -5.04
N LEU A 170 1.27 1.39 -3.77
CA LEU A 170 0.54 2.02 -2.67
C LEU A 170 0.88 3.50 -2.50
N THR A 171 2.10 3.91 -2.85
CA THR A 171 2.59 5.28 -2.68
C THR A 171 2.43 6.14 -3.93
N GLN A 172 2.20 5.56 -5.10
CA GLN A 172 2.03 6.26 -6.37
C GLN A 172 0.91 7.32 -6.34
N PRO A 173 1.15 8.53 -6.86
CA PRO A 173 0.12 9.54 -7.04
C PRO A 173 -0.77 9.18 -8.26
N GLY A 174 -1.93 8.56 -8.02
CA GLY A 174 -2.93 8.34 -9.07
C GLY A 174 -3.63 6.97 -8.98
N PRO A 175 -4.57 6.70 -9.90
CA PRO A 175 -5.22 5.41 -10.00
C PRO A 175 -4.23 4.35 -10.52
N LEU A 176 -4.25 3.16 -9.91
CA LEU A 176 -3.54 2.00 -10.40
C LEU A 176 -4.25 1.42 -11.64
N SER A 177 -3.49 0.84 -12.57
CA SER A 177 -4.08 0.05 -13.65
C SER A 177 -4.85 -1.16 -13.11
N VAL A 178 -5.74 -1.74 -13.91
CA VAL A 178 -6.50 -2.95 -13.51
C VAL A 178 -5.56 -4.10 -13.13
N HIS A 179 -4.47 -4.28 -13.88
CA HIS A 179 -3.48 -5.32 -13.61
C HIS A 179 -2.71 -5.07 -12.31
N GLN A 180 -2.25 -3.84 -12.07
CA GLN A 180 -1.57 -3.47 -10.82
C GLN A 180 -2.51 -3.63 -9.62
N ASN A 181 -3.78 -3.24 -9.74
CA ASN A 181 -4.78 -3.41 -8.70
C ASN A 181 -4.99 -4.88 -8.33
N GLN A 182 -5.12 -5.75 -9.33
CA GLN A 182 -5.33 -7.19 -9.10
C GLN A 182 -4.08 -7.83 -8.49
N TRP A 183 -2.91 -7.56 -9.06
CA TRP A 183 -1.65 -8.09 -8.53
C TRP A 183 -1.40 -7.63 -7.10
N LEU A 184 -1.60 -6.33 -6.80
CA LEU A 184 -1.44 -5.79 -5.45
C LEU A 184 -2.43 -6.44 -4.47
N TYR A 185 -3.69 -6.64 -4.88
CA TYR A 185 -4.67 -7.33 -4.04
C TYR A 185 -4.22 -8.76 -3.72
N ASP A 186 -3.77 -9.52 -4.71
CA ASP A 186 -3.30 -10.89 -4.52
C ASP A 186 -2.04 -10.93 -3.65
N TYR A 187 -1.09 -10.03 -3.89
CA TYR A 187 0.12 -9.90 -3.08
C TYR A 187 -0.20 -9.66 -1.61
N VAL A 188 -0.99 -8.63 -1.29
CA VAL A 188 -1.33 -8.22 0.10
C VAL A 188 -1.96 -9.37 0.89
N ARG A 189 -2.77 -10.21 0.25
CA ARG A 189 -3.39 -11.38 0.88
C ARG A 189 -2.40 -12.47 1.24
N THR A 190 -1.28 -12.54 0.54
CA THR A 190 -0.24 -13.56 0.70
C THR A 190 1.03 -13.02 1.34
N VAL A 191 1.08 -11.73 1.72
CA VAL A 191 2.27 -11.12 2.33
C VAL A 191 2.67 -11.89 3.58
N PRO A 192 3.94 -12.33 3.68
CA PRO A 192 4.48 -12.91 4.91
C PRO A 192 4.39 -11.96 6.10
N ALA A 193 4.06 -12.48 7.28
CA ALA A 193 3.83 -11.66 8.47
C ALA A 193 5.03 -10.75 8.85
N HIS A 194 6.26 -11.19 8.65
CA HIS A 194 7.44 -10.37 8.92
C HIS A 194 7.52 -9.17 7.96
N LEU A 195 7.21 -9.34 6.68
CA LEU A 195 7.13 -8.24 5.70
C LEU A 195 5.99 -7.27 6.00
N ALA A 196 4.86 -7.81 6.49
CA ALA A 196 3.71 -7.01 6.91
C ALA A 196 4.02 -6.04 8.06
N VAL A 197 4.92 -6.41 8.99
CA VAL A 197 5.38 -5.51 10.06
C VAL A 197 6.02 -4.26 9.48
N TYR A 198 6.81 -4.38 8.41
CA TYR A 198 7.45 -3.21 7.78
C TYR A 198 6.46 -2.30 7.10
N PHE A 199 5.38 -2.86 6.56
CA PHE A 199 4.28 -2.09 6.02
C PHE A 199 3.43 -1.39 7.08
N ALA A 200 3.59 -1.74 8.34
CA ALA A 200 2.85 -1.17 9.45
C ALA A 200 3.28 0.29 9.73
N MET A 201 2.36 1.11 10.22
CA MET A 201 2.46 2.57 10.09
C MET A 201 3.04 3.28 11.30
N ARG A 202 3.19 2.58 12.42
CA ARG A 202 3.56 3.19 13.69
C ARG A 202 5.06 3.12 14.00
N ASP A 203 5.75 2.06 13.58
CA ASP A 203 7.17 1.83 13.87
C ASP A 203 8.11 2.34 12.75
N GLY A 204 7.72 3.43 12.08
CA GLY A 204 8.52 4.03 11.01
C GLY A 204 8.45 3.31 9.66
N GLY A 205 7.46 2.44 9.46
CA GLY A 205 7.23 1.78 8.18
C GLY A 205 6.97 2.78 7.04
N PRO A 206 7.20 2.38 5.77
CA PRO A 206 7.15 3.30 4.64
C PRO A 206 5.72 3.60 4.18
N CYS A 207 4.74 2.78 4.58
CA CYS A 207 3.33 3.05 4.32
C CYS A 207 2.77 4.01 5.37
N ARG A 208 2.22 5.14 4.91
CA ARG A 208 1.57 6.14 5.75
C ARG A 208 0.05 6.03 5.68
N PRO A 209 -0.68 6.57 6.67
CA PRO A 209 -2.14 6.41 6.76
C PRO A 209 -2.88 7.02 5.58
N GLY A 210 -2.36 8.14 5.07
CA GLY A 210 -2.86 8.78 3.86
C GLY A 210 -2.74 7.89 2.60
N HIS A 211 -1.78 6.97 2.54
CA HIS A 211 -1.64 6.03 1.43
C HIS A 211 -2.81 5.02 1.44
N ILE A 212 -3.14 4.45 2.61
CA ILE A 212 -4.26 3.51 2.74
C ILE A 212 -5.58 4.20 2.44
N ALA A 213 -5.81 5.40 2.96
CA ALA A 213 -7.04 6.14 2.70
C ALA A 213 -7.23 6.43 1.20
N ARG A 214 -6.13 6.74 0.49
CA ARG A 214 -6.16 6.88 -0.97
C ARG A 214 -6.46 5.55 -1.67
N VAL A 215 -5.84 4.45 -1.23
CA VAL A 215 -6.14 3.11 -1.76
C VAL A 215 -7.60 2.75 -1.52
N ALA A 216 -8.20 3.13 -0.40
CA ALA A 216 -9.62 2.89 -0.10
C ALA A 216 -10.56 3.59 -1.11
N VAL A 217 -10.18 4.76 -1.62
CA VAL A 217 -10.92 5.47 -2.67
C VAL A 217 -10.85 4.75 -4.01
N LEU A 218 -9.70 4.15 -4.33
CA LEU A 218 -9.42 3.55 -5.64
C LEU A 218 -9.82 2.08 -5.72
N ASN A 219 -9.60 1.33 -4.63
CA ASN A 219 -9.82 -0.11 -4.53
C ASN A 219 -10.10 -0.53 -3.07
N THR A 220 -11.39 -0.61 -2.75
CA THR A 220 -11.91 -1.03 -1.44
C THR A 220 -11.38 -2.40 -1.00
N ARG A 221 -11.18 -3.35 -1.93
CA ARG A 221 -10.74 -4.72 -1.58
C ARG A 221 -9.30 -4.72 -1.09
N THR A 222 -8.41 -4.06 -1.81
CA THR A 222 -7.01 -3.94 -1.42
C THR A 222 -6.86 -3.17 -0.11
N ALA A 223 -7.60 -2.06 0.06
CA ALA A 223 -7.57 -1.30 1.31
C ALA A 223 -8.07 -2.13 2.50
N TYR A 224 -9.12 -2.92 2.32
CA TYR A 224 -9.63 -3.84 3.34
C TYR A 224 -8.56 -4.84 3.78
N GLU A 225 -7.93 -5.57 2.84
CA GLU A 225 -6.91 -6.58 3.16
C GLU A 225 -5.69 -5.92 3.82
N TRP A 226 -5.32 -4.72 3.39
CA TRP A 226 -4.20 -3.99 3.95
C TRP A 226 -4.45 -3.52 5.38
N MET A 227 -5.63 -2.96 5.64
CA MET A 227 -6.03 -2.55 7.00
C MET A 227 -6.04 -3.78 7.90
N LEU A 228 -6.60 -4.90 7.44
CA LEU A 228 -6.59 -6.16 8.20
C LEU A 228 -5.17 -6.66 8.47
N LEU A 229 -4.30 -6.65 7.45
CA LEU A 229 -2.89 -7.00 7.58
C LEU A 229 -2.19 -6.13 8.63
N SER A 230 -2.46 -4.83 8.61
CA SER A 230 -1.88 -3.86 9.57
C SER A 230 -2.37 -4.15 11.00
N MET A 231 -3.64 -4.55 11.19
CA MET A 231 -4.17 -4.94 12.51
C MET A 231 -3.51 -6.21 13.06
N ARG A 232 -3.10 -7.14 12.18
CA ARG A 232 -2.46 -8.40 12.59
C ARG A 232 -1.05 -8.21 13.15
N VAL A 233 -0.35 -7.20 12.65
CA VAL A 233 1.07 -6.97 12.98
C VAL A 233 1.30 -5.89 14.03
N GLU A 234 0.40 -4.92 14.13
CA GLU A 234 0.48 -3.84 15.11
C GLU A 234 0.12 -4.34 16.51
N SER A 235 0.99 -4.19 17.50
CA SER A 235 0.66 -4.54 18.89
C SER A 235 -0.28 -3.51 19.54
N HIS A 236 -0.22 -2.25 19.10
CA HIS A 236 -1.05 -1.15 19.63
C HIS A 236 -2.24 -0.80 18.73
N VAL A 237 -2.95 -1.81 18.24
CA VAL A 237 -4.03 -1.71 17.24
C VAL A 237 -5.05 -0.62 17.54
N ILE A 238 -5.45 -0.42 18.81
CA ILE A 238 -6.46 0.60 19.19
C ILE A 238 -6.01 2.02 18.84
N LEU A 239 -4.76 2.37 19.17
CA LEU A 239 -4.21 3.70 18.86
C LEU A 239 -4.02 3.87 17.36
N THR A 240 -3.58 2.80 16.66
CA THR A 240 -3.46 2.78 15.20
C THR A 240 -4.83 2.90 14.49
N LEU A 241 -5.91 2.44 15.12
CA LEU A 241 -7.27 2.64 14.58
C LEU A 241 -7.82 4.05 14.84
N LEU A 242 -7.58 4.58 16.05
CA LEU A 242 -8.09 5.87 16.51
C LEU A 242 -7.38 7.05 15.88
N ASP A 243 -6.06 7.13 16.02
CA ASP A 243 -5.31 8.35 15.72
C ASP A 243 -4.86 8.41 14.26
N VAL A 244 -4.97 7.29 13.56
CA VAL A 244 -4.24 7.07 12.32
C VAL A 244 -5.21 6.74 11.18
N TRP A 245 -6.15 5.80 11.35
CA TRP A 245 -7.06 5.42 10.25
C TRP A 245 -8.34 6.24 10.20
N GLY A 246 -8.95 6.52 11.35
CA GLY A 246 -10.16 7.37 11.41
C GLY A 246 -9.91 8.72 10.75
N ASP A 247 -8.78 9.35 11.06
CA ASP A 247 -8.35 10.65 10.51
C ASP A 247 -8.07 10.57 9.02
N ALA A 248 -7.26 9.59 8.60
CA ALA A 248 -6.89 9.45 7.19
C ALA A 248 -8.11 9.16 6.31
N LEU A 249 -9.01 8.26 6.73
CA LEU A 249 -10.24 7.96 5.99
C LEU A 249 -11.20 9.15 5.98
N ALA A 250 -11.33 9.88 7.09
CA ALA A 250 -12.17 11.07 7.15
C ALA A 250 -11.67 12.23 6.29
N SER A 251 -10.40 12.23 5.87
CA SER A 251 -9.86 13.20 4.91
C SER A 251 -10.30 12.93 3.47
N MET A 252 -10.79 11.73 3.17
CA MET A 252 -11.22 11.31 1.84
C MET A 252 -12.74 11.56 1.64
N PRO A 253 -13.27 11.46 0.40
CA PRO A 253 -14.71 11.52 0.15
C PRO A 253 -15.44 10.38 0.91
N PRO A 254 -16.36 10.69 1.86
CA PRO A 254 -16.95 9.69 2.76
C PRO A 254 -17.60 8.51 2.05
N ALA A 255 -18.32 8.77 0.96
CA ALA A 255 -19.00 7.74 0.18
C ALA A 255 -18.05 6.70 -0.44
N ARG A 256 -16.80 7.10 -0.70
CA ARG A 256 -15.80 6.24 -1.33
C ARG A 256 -15.13 5.28 -0.34
N VAL A 257 -14.99 5.68 0.91
CA VAL A 257 -14.23 4.93 1.93
C VAL A 257 -15.11 4.16 2.92
N ALA A 258 -16.37 4.54 3.09
CA ALA A 258 -17.28 3.88 4.04
C ALA A 258 -17.48 2.37 3.79
N SER A 259 -17.39 1.94 2.52
CA SER A 259 -17.52 0.53 2.15
C SER A 259 -16.40 -0.34 2.74
N VAL A 260 -15.20 0.20 2.96
CA VAL A 260 -14.10 -0.51 3.63
C VAL A 260 -14.45 -0.70 5.10
N LEU A 261 -14.94 0.35 5.77
CA LEU A 261 -15.32 0.28 7.19
C LEU A 261 -16.45 -0.73 7.41
N VAL A 262 -17.49 -0.72 6.57
CA VAL A 262 -18.60 -1.68 6.67
C VAL A 262 -18.09 -3.12 6.55
N ARG A 263 -17.21 -3.41 5.58
CA ARG A 263 -16.62 -4.75 5.45
C ARG A 263 -15.80 -5.16 6.66
N LEU A 264 -15.06 -4.22 7.24
CA LEU A 264 -14.25 -4.47 8.43
C LEU A 264 -15.11 -4.75 9.68
N LEU A 265 -16.34 -4.20 9.78
CA LEU A 265 -17.25 -4.45 10.91
C LEU A 265 -17.67 -5.93 11.02
N ASP A 266 -17.65 -6.66 9.92
CA ASP A 266 -18.08 -8.07 9.86
C ASP A 266 -16.89 -9.03 10.00
N VAL A 267 -15.69 -8.53 10.35
CA VAL A 267 -14.51 -9.36 10.58
C VAL A 267 -14.51 -9.94 11.98
N ASP A 268 -14.53 -11.27 12.05
CA ASP A 268 -14.48 -12.03 13.31
C ASP A 268 -13.06 -12.46 13.72
N GLU A 269 -12.04 -12.07 12.97
CA GLU A 269 -10.65 -12.35 13.30
C GLU A 269 -10.24 -11.66 14.61
N MET A 270 -9.51 -12.39 15.46
CA MET A 270 -9.03 -11.91 16.75
C MET A 270 -7.60 -11.37 16.62
N MET A 271 -7.42 -10.09 16.91
CA MET A 271 -6.15 -9.37 16.81
C MET A 271 -5.48 -9.28 18.17
N GLN A 272 -4.16 -9.42 18.20
CA GLN A 272 -3.40 -9.20 19.42
C GLN A 272 -3.32 -7.69 19.72
N ALA A 273 -3.69 -7.31 20.93
CA ALA A 273 -3.65 -5.93 21.39
C ALA A 273 -2.95 -5.80 22.75
N ASP A 274 -1.95 -4.93 22.81
CA ASP A 274 -1.29 -4.48 24.03
C ASP A 274 -2.14 -3.37 24.67
N LEU A 275 -2.90 -3.76 25.70
CA LEU A 275 -3.80 -2.92 26.49
C LEU A 275 -3.20 -2.69 27.87
N SER A 276 -2.05 -2.01 27.91
CA SER A 276 -1.23 -1.82 29.12
C SER A 276 -2.09 -1.59 30.38
N PRO A 277 -1.93 -2.40 31.45
CA PRO A 277 -0.86 -3.38 31.71
C PRO A 277 -1.14 -4.82 31.21
N THR A 278 -2.17 -5.02 30.38
CA THR A 278 -2.65 -6.35 29.95
C THR A 278 -2.42 -6.58 28.46
N ARG A 279 -2.43 -7.85 28.04
CA ARG A 279 -2.57 -8.25 26.64
C ARG A 279 -3.91 -8.91 26.42
N ALA A 280 -4.50 -8.68 25.26
CA ALA A 280 -5.75 -9.30 24.88
C ALA A 280 -5.74 -9.70 23.41
N LEU A 281 -6.57 -10.68 23.10
CA LEU A 281 -7.08 -10.91 21.75
C LEU A 281 -8.39 -10.14 21.63
N VAL A 282 -8.52 -9.28 20.62
CA VAL A 282 -9.68 -8.42 20.42
C VAL A 282 -10.21 -8.59 19.01
N ARG A 283 -11.52 -8.76 18.87
CA ARG A 283 -12.17 -8.95 17.57
C ARG A 283 -12.01 -7.70 16.69
N ALA A 284 -11.54 -7.89 15.46
CA ALA A 284 -11.24 -6.78 14.55
C ALA A 284 -12.48 -5.92 14.24
N GLY A 285 -13.62 -6.54 13.95
CA GLY A 285 -14.87 -5.81 13.71
C GLY A 285 -15.34 -5.01 14.92
N TRP A 286 -15.13 -5.52 16.14
CA TRP A 286 -15.43 -4.80 17.38
C TRP A 286 -14.53 -3.56 17.54
N LEU A 287 -13.24 -3.69 17.24
CA LEU A 287 -12.32 -2.56 17.23
C LEU A 287 -12.73 -1.48 16.23
N VAL A 288 -13.10 -1.88 15.01
CA VAL A 288 -13.54 -0.96 13.96
C VAL A 288 -14.82 -0.24 14.40
N GLN A 289 -15.78 -0.98 14.98
CA GLN A 289 -17.07 -0.44 15.43
C GLN A 289 -16.93 0.66 16.49
N TYR A 290 -16.02 0.50 17.44
CA TYR A 290 -15.95 1.38 18.61
C TYR A 290 -14.82 2.39 18.61
N PHE A 291 -13.86 2.26 17.68
CA PHE A 291 -12.71 3.16 17.59
C PHE A 291 -12.63 3.84 16.21
N CYS A 292 -12.53 3.08 15.13
CA CYS A 292 -12.31 3.67 13.80
C CYS A 292 -13.57 4.35 13.23
N LEU A 293 -14.72 3.67 13.29
CA LEU A 293 -15.98 4.16 12.75
C LEU A 293 -16.49 5.42 13.49
N PRO A 294 -16.51 5.49 14.84
CA PRO A 294 -16.91 6.69 15.57
C PRO A 294 -16.03 7.89 15.23
N LYS A 295 -14.72 7.68 15.11
CA LYS A 295 -13.77 8.74 14.72
C LYS A 295 -14.04 9.25 13.31
N PHE A 296 -14.20 8.34 12.34
CA PHE A 296 -14.55 8.67 10.95
C PHE A 296 -15.84 9.49 10.88
N VAL A 297 -16.91 9.03 11.54
CA VAL A 297 -18.21 9.71 11.54
C VAL A 297 -18.12 11.08 12.21
N SER A 298 -17.42 11.18 13.34
CA SER A 298 -17.23 12.46 14.05
C SER A 298 -16.55 13.50 13.16
N LEU A 299 -15.45 13.13 12.52
CA LEU A 299 -14.71 14.05 11.65
C LEU A 299 -15.49 14.42 10.38
N ALA A 300 -16.18 13.45 9.77
CA ALA A 300 -17.07 13.74 8.66
C ALA A 300 -18.19 14.71 9.05
N ALA A 301 -18.79 14.53 10.24
CA ALA A 301 -19.80 15.43 10.78
C ALA A 301 -19.25 16.84 11.05
N THR A 302 -18.05 16.95 11.64
CA THR A 302 -17.36 18.25 11.81
C THR A 302 -17.15 18.94 10.47
N ARG A 303 -16.78 18.20 9.41
CA ARG A 303 -16.61 18.73 8.06
C ARG A 303 -17.91 19.23 7.44
N VAL A 304 -19.05 18.59 7.74
CA VAL A 304 -20.39 19.11 7.39
C VAL A 304 -20.64 20.44 8.10
N GLU A 305 -20.36 20.52 9.40
CA GLU A 305 -20.57 21.74 10.18
C GLU A 305 -19.71 22.92 9.69
N GLN A 306 -18.49 22.63 9.22
CA GLN A 306 -17.60 23.61 8.61
C GLN A 306 -17.99 24.00 7.18
N GLY A 307 -18.99 23.33 6.57
CA GLY A 307 -19.38 23.58 5.18
C GLY A 307 -18.35 23.12 4.15
N SER A 308 -17.50 22.16 4.51
CA SER A 308 -16.38 21.68 3.66
C SER A 308 -16.72 20.46 2.79
N LEU A 309 -17.97 19.98 2.87
CA LEU A 309 -18.47 18.83 2.12
C LEU A 309 -19.52 19.24 1.09
N THR A 310 -19.62 18.47 0.00
CA THR A 310 -20.66 18.66 -1.01
C THR A 310 -22.02 18.21 -0.49
N GLU A 311 -23.12 18.69 -1.07
CA GLU A 311 -24.48 18.25 -0.69
C GLU A 311 -24.67 16.73 -0.85
N SER A 312 -24.04 16.13 -1.86
CA SER A 312 -24.02 14.68 -2.06
C SER A 312 -23.34 13.95 -0.90
N ASP A 313 -22.21 14.47 -0.40
CA ASP A 313 -21.49 13.87 0.72
C ASP A 313 -22.26 14.03 2.04
N VAL A 314 -22.94 15.17 2.23
CA VAL A 314 -23.82 15.41 3.38
C VAL A 314 -25.00 14.43 3.38
N THR A 315 -25.66 14.29 2.23
CA THR A 315 -26.78 13.34 2.06
C THR A 315 -26.33 11.91 2.36
N PHE A 316 -25.18 11.51 1.81
CA PHE A 316 -24.57 10.21 2.08
C PHE A 316 -24.29 10.01 3.58
N LEU A 317 -23.64 10.98 4.23
CA LEU A 317 -23.29 10.87 5.65
C LEU A 317 -24.53 10.71 6.51
N CYS A 318 -25.59 11.49 6.26
CA CYS A 318 -26.82 11.39 7.02
C CYS A 318 -27.50 10.02 6.86
N GLY A 319 -27.62 9.52 5.63
CA GLY A 319 -28.19 8.19 5.39
C GLY A 319 -27.33 7.05 5.94
N PHE A 320 -26.00 7.17 5.84
CA PHE A 320 -25.06 6.21 6.40
C PHE A 320 -25.13 6.16 7.93
N ALA A 321 -25.10 7.32 8.60
CA ALA A 321 -25.23 7.42 10.04
C ALA A 321 -26.59 6.91 10.54
N GLN A 322 -27.67 7.25 9.84
CA GLN A 322 -29.01 6.73 10.14
C GLN A 322 -29.01 5.20 10.17
N LYS A 323 -28.48 4.58 9.11
CA LYS A 323 -28.41 3.12 9.01
C LYS A 323 -27.57 2.50 10.13
N LEU A 324 -26.43 3.11 10.47
CA LEU A 324 -25.60 2.62 11.58
C LEU A 324 -26.31 2.68 12.94
N VAL A 325 -27.15 3.69 13.16
CA VAL A 325 -27.97 3.79 14.38
C VAL A 325 -29.06 2.72 14.39
N GLU A 326 -29.77 2.56 13.27
CA GLU A 326 -30.82 1.54 13.11
C GLU A 326 -30.30 0.12 13.28
N ASP A 327 -29.10 -0.17 12.75
CA ASP A 327 -28.41 -1.45 12.85
C ASP A 327 -27.74 -1.67 14.23
N GLY A 328 -27.83 -0.71 15.17
CA GLY A 328 -27.20 -0.81 16.50
C GLY A 328 -25.67 -0.80 16.47
N ARG A 329 -25.06 -0.26 15.41
CA ARG A 329 -23.61 -0.20 15.25
C ARG A 329 -22.97 0.99 15.98
N LEU A 330 -23.75 2.01 16.34
CA LEU A 330 -23.33 3.16 17.16
C LEU A 330 -23.87 3.15 18.59
N THR A 331 -24.25 1.97 19.11
CA THR A 331 -24.75 1.81 20.48
C THR A 331 -23.74 1.12 21.37
N LEU A 332 -23.68 1.55 22.64
CA LEU A 332 -22.83 0.91 23.64
C LEU A 332 -23.35 -0.51 23.92
N ARG A 333 -22.46 -1.49 23.82
CA ARG A 333 -22.70 -2.86 24.26
C ARG A 333 -21.52 -3.28 25.13
N ALA A 334 -21.80 -3.93 26.26
CA ALA A 334 -20.75 -4.49 27.09
C ALA A 334 -19.88 -5.47 26.27
N PRO A 335 -18.54 -5.38 26.35
CA PRO A 335 -17.67 -6.31 25.65
C PRO A 335 -17.85 -7.73 26.20
N THR A 336 -18.07 -8.68 25.31
CA THR A 336 -18.14 -10.12 25.64
C THR A 336 -16.77 -10.78 25.55
N GLU A 337 -16.63 -12.03 26.02
CA GLU A 337 -15.40 -12.79 25.77
C GLU A 337 -15.13 -13.08 24.29
N ALA A 338 -16.18 -13.08 23.46
CA ALA A 338 -16.06 -13.18 22.01
C ALA A 338 -15.50 -11.89 21.38
N ASP A 339 -15.62 -10.76 22.08
CA ASP A 339 -15.08 -9.47 21.62
C ASP A 339 -13.68 -9.20 22.17
N VAL A 340 -13.46 -9.48 23.47
CA VAL A 340 -12.19 -9.20 24.18
C VAL A 340 -11.82 -10.37 25.10
N ARG A 341 -10.74 -11.07 24.75
CA ARG A 341 -10.18 -12.18 25.54
C ARG A 341 -8.80 -11.81 26.05
N PHE A 342 -8.68 -11.54 27.35
CA PHE A 342 -7.39 -11.26 27.98
C PHE A 342 -6.48 -12.50 27.95
N THR A 343 -5.23 -12.31 27.52
CA THR A 343 -4.20 -13.35 27.45
C THR A 343 -3.11 -13.16 28.51
N SER A 344 -3.04 -11.98 29.15
CA SER A 344 -2.17 -11.72 30.28
C SER A 344 -2.78 -10.72 31.27
N GLY A 345 -2.24 -10.70 32.49
CA GLY A 345 -2.68 -9.83 33.58
C GLY A 345 -3.44 -10.57 34.68
N SER A 346 -3.40 -10.00 35.89
CA SER A 346 -4.21 -10.49 37.02
C SER A 346 -5.69 -10.17 36.82
N PRO A 347 -6.64 -10.89 37.47
CA PRO A 347 -8.07 -10.60 37.36
C PRO A 347 -8.43 -9.14 37.67
N LYS A 348 -7.74 -8.52 38.65
CA LYS A 348 -7.91 -7.10 38.99
C LYS A 348 -7.47 -6.18 37.85
N GLN A 349 -6.34 -6.47 37.20
CA GLN A 349 -5.85 -5.71 36.05
C GLN A 349 -6.80 -5.86 34.86
N CYS A 350 -7.25 -7.07 34.53
CA CYS A 350 -8.18 -7.31 33.43
C CYS A 350 -9.52 -6.59 33.65
N ALA A 351 -10.06 -6.61 34.88
CA ALA A 351 -11.28 -5.87 35.22
C ALA A 351 -11.09 -4.35 35.09
N SER A 352 -9.94 -3.84 35.53
CA SER A 352 -9.58 -2.43 35.39
C SER A 352 -9.45 -2.02 33.92
N THR A 353 -8.75 -2.80 33.09
CA THR A 353 -8.61 -2.56 31.65
C THR A 353 -9.96 -2.59 30.95
N ARG A 354 -10.83 -3.57 31.27
CA ARG A 354 -12.18 -3.66 30.70
C ARG A 354 -13.01 -2.42 31.02
N ARG A 355 -12.94 -1.91 32.25
CA ARG A 355 -13.60 -0.67 32.65
C ARG A 355 -13.03 0.55 31.92
N GLY A 356 -11.71 0.61 31.74
CA GLY A 356 -11.06 1.68 30.97
C GLY A 356 -11.53 1.70 29.50
N LEU A 357 -11.64 0.54 28.86
CA LEU A 357 -12.19 0.42 27.51
C LEU A 357 -13.64 0.91 27.44
N ASP A 358 -14.48 0.47 28.37
CA ASP A 358 -15.90 0.86 28.41
C ASP A 358 -16.08 2.38 28.52
N LEU A 359 -15.29 3.03 29.39
CA LEU A 359 -15.28 4.50 29.53
C LEU A 359 -14.84 5.20 28.23
N LEU A 360 -13.80 4.69 27.57
CA LEU A 360 -13.29 5.27 26.32
C LEU A 360 -14.33 5.14 25.19
N ILE A 361 -14.97 3.97 25.08
CA ILE A 361 -16.02 3.72 24.09
C ILE A 361 -17.21 4.65 24.33
N LYS A 362 -17.64 4.77 25.58
CA LYS A 362 -18.74 5.66 25.97
C LYS A 362 -18.43 7.11 25.56
N ALA A 363 -17.24 7.61 25.87
CA ALA A 363 -16.83 8.96 25.48
C ALA A 363 -16.83 9.17 23.94
N ASN A 364 -16.36 8.18 23.18
CA ASN A 364 -16.37 8.23 21.71
C ASN A 364 -17.80 8.26 21.15
N LEU A 365 -18.69 7.40 21.65
CA LEU A 365 -20.08 7.34 21.20
C LEU A 365 -20.88 8.59 21.59
N GLU A 366 -20.66 9.14 22.79
CA GLU A 366 -21.27 10.41 23.21
C GLU A 366 -20.85 11.56 22.27
N THR A 367 -19.57 11.63 21.93
CA THR A 367 -19.05 12.64 20.98
C THR A 367 -19.71 12.51 19.61
N VAL A 368 -19.79 11.29 19.07
CA VAL A 368 -20.49 11.03 17.80
C VAL A 368 -21.95 11.45 17.87
N HIS A 369 -22.64 11.09 18.95
CA HIS A 369 -24.07 11.38 19.11
C HIS A 369 -24.34 12.88 19.13
N ILE A 370 -23.52 13.66 19.87
CA ILE A 370 -23.62 15.12 19.90
C ILE A 370 -23.43 15.71 18.49
N LEU A 371 -22.37 15.31 17.78
CA LEU A 371 -22.06 15.84 16.45
C LEU A 371 -23.13 15.46 15.41
N LEU A 372 -23.63 14.22 15.44
CA LEU A 372 -24.68 13.78 14.53
C LEU A 372 -26.01 14.50 14.80
N ASN A 373 -26.35 14.78 16.07
CA ASN A 373 -27.52 15.58 16.41
C ASN A 373 -27.39 17.01 15.87
N MET A 374 -26.22 17.65 16.01
CA MET A 374 -25.98 18.97 15.44
C MET A 374 -26.19 18.98 13.92
N VAL A 375 -25.58 18.02 13.22
CA VAL A 375 -25.74 17.87 11.77
C VAL A 375 -27.20 17.63 11.40
N ALA A 376 -27.90 16.73 12.10
CA ALA A 376 -29.30 16.40 11.83
C ALA A 376 -30.24 17.60 12.01
N VAL A 377 -30.02 18.41 13.06
CA VAL A 377 -30.78 19.65 13.31
C VAL A 377 -30.50 20.67 12.22
N ARG A 378 -29.23 20.88 11.84
CA ARG A 378 -28.86 21.83 10.78
C ARG A 378 -29.43 21.43 9.43
N GLN A 379 -29.47 20.13 9.15
CA GLN A 379 -30.01 19.54 7.92
C GLN A 379 -31.51 19.20 8.01
N SER A 380 -32.21 19.62 9.07
CA SER A 380 -33.61 19.24 9.34
C SER A 380 -34.61 19.68 8.28
N ARG A 381 -34.28 20.69 7.48
CA ARG A 381 -35.09 21.13 6.32
C ARG A 381 -35.05 20.15 5.15
N HIS A 382 -34.09 19.23 5.16
CA HIS A 382 -33.95 18.17 4.17
C HIS A 382 -34.45 16.84 4.74
N THR A 383 -35.02 15.99 3.88
CA THR A 383 -35.60 14.70 4.27
C THR A 383 -34.58 13.79 4.96
N TYR A 384 -33.33 13.78 4.50
CA TYR A 384 -32.25 12.97 5.07
C TYR A 384 -31.84 13.43 6.48
N GLY A 385 -31.84 14.74 6.76
CA GLY A 385 -31.49 15.27 8.08
C GLY A 385 -32.59 14.99 9.10
N ALA A 386 -33.86 15.15 8.68
CA ALA A 386 -35.01 14.79 9.50
C ALA A 386 -35.05 13.28 9.82
N ALA A 387 -34.71 12.41 8.86
CA ALA A 387 -34.65 10.96 9.07
C ALA A 387 -33.55 10.58 10.08
N LEU A 388 -32.35 11.16 9.95
CA LEU A 388 -31.28 10.96 10.91
C LEU A 388 -31.68 11.42 12.32
N TYR A 389 -32.32 12.60 12.44
CA TYR A 389 -32.76 13.12 13.74
C TYR A 389 -33.75 12.16 14.43
N ARG A 390 -34.71 11.62 13.67
CA ARG A 390 -35.65 10.61 14.20
C ARG A 390 -34.93 9.35 14.66
N ALA A 391 -34.02 8.81 13.84
CA ALA A 391 -33.27 7.61 14.20
C ALA A 391 -32.43 7.80 15.47
N LEU A 392 -31.77 8.97 15.64
CA LEU A 392 -31.02 9.28 16.86
C LEU A 392 -31.93 9.38 18.09
N THR A 393 -33.11 10.01 17.94
CA THR A 393 -34.08 10.18 19.02
C THR A 393 -34.72 8.84 19.42
N GLU A 394 -35.10 8.01 18.45
CA GLU A 394 -35.67 6.68 18.69
C GLU A 394 -34.62 5.70 19.21
N GLY A 395 -33.39 5.76 18.69
CA GLY A 395 -32.26 4.97 19.16
C GLY A 395 -31.93 5.26 20.64
N ALA A 396 -31.93 6.53 21.05
CA ALA A 396 -31.76 6.92 22.45
C ALA A 396 -32.84 6.32 23.35
N ARG A 397 -34.12 6.38 22.93
CA ARG A 397 -35.23 5.78 23.68
C ARG A 397 -35.14 4.26 23.80
N ARG A 398 -34.63 3.57 22.77
CA ARG A 398 -34.41 2.11 22.83
C ARG A 398 -33.25 1.72 23.76
N ALA A 399 -32.21 2.56 23.84
CA ALA A 399 -31.09 2.33 24.75
C ALA A 399 -31.45 2.58 26.24
N GLU A 400 -32.46 3.42 26.50
CA GLU A 400 -32.97 3.73 27.84
C GLU A 400 -34.06 2.76 28.33
N ALA A 401 -34.65 1.95 27.43
CA ALA A 401 -35.65 0.96 27.81
C ALA A 401 -34.98 -0.22 28.54
N PRO A 402 -35.40 -0.58 29.77
CA PRO A 402 -34.89 -1.76 30.46
C PRO A 402 -35.24 -3.03 29.65
N ASP A 403 -34.33 -3.99 29.69
CA ASP A 403 -34.35 -5.25 28.94
C ASP A 403 -35.47 -6.19 29.47
N GLU A 404 -36.74 -5.82 29.27
CA GLU A 404 -37.91 -6.57 29.74
C GLU A 404 -38.40 -7.64 28.75
N SER A 405 -37.62 -8.01 27.73
CA SER A 405 -38.09 -8.95 26.68
C SER A 405 -37.14 -10.10 26.35
N ARG A 406 -36.46 -10.65 27.35
CA ARG A 406 -35.95 -12.04 27.31
C ARG A 406 -36.19 -12.74 28.65
N ALA A 407 -37.44 -13.09 28.89
CA ALA A 407 -37.85 -14.14 29.82
C ALA A 407 -38.45 -15.30 29.02
#